data_AF-A0A973G1J3-F1
#
_entry.id   AF-A0A973G1J3-F1
#
_cell.length_a   1.000
_cell.length_b   1.000
_cell.length_c   1.000
_cell.angle_alpha   90.00
_cell.angle_beta   90.00
_cell.angle_gamma   90.00
#
_symmetry.space_group_name_H-M   'P 1'
#
loop_
_entity.id
_entity.type
_entity.pdbx_description
1 polymer ?
#
loop_
_entity_poly.entity_id
_entity_poly.type
_entity_poly.pdbx_seq_one_letter_code
_entity_poly.pdbx_strand_id
1 'polypeptide(L)'
;TLEKIAASNPPFRVVTANEIRWSDGAINGFGMDRELVEAMSGLDTGKISSPVKINGGYALVVLSGKSYPEGLDLKAEAAKLAPQLLKYKQQQNLEEYFESEKKKAKIEDFRP
;
A
#
# COMPACT_ATOMS: atom_id res chain seq x y z
N THR A 1 -13.66 -21.80 -8.29
CA THR A 1 -14.12 -20.91 -7.19
C THR A 1 -13.26 -21.16 -5.97
N LEU A 2 -12.98 -20.12 -5.17
CA LEU A 2 -12.16 -20.25 -3.95
C LEU A 2 -12.70 -21.33 -2.98
N GLU A 3 -14.02 -21.48 -2.93
CA GLU A 3 -14.70 -22.54 -2.16
C GLU A 3 -14.28 -23.95 -2.59
N LYS A 4 -14.07 -24.21 -3.89
CA LYS A 4 -13.57 -25.50 -4.37
C LYS A 4 -12.10 -25.73 -4.01
N ILE A 5 -11.28 -24.68 -4.00
CA ILE A 5 -9.85 -24.77 -3.65
C ILE A 5 -9.68 -25.05 -2.16
N ALA A 6 -10.48 -24.39 -1.31
CA ALA A 6 -10.49 -24.63 0.13
C ALA A 6 -11.11 -26.00 0.49
N ALA A 7 -12.16 -26.43 -0.21
CA ALA A 7 -12.77 -27.74 0.00
C ALA A 7 -11.83 -28.92 -0.37
N SER A 8 -10.92 -28.72 -1.32
CA SER A 8 -9.94 -29.73 -1.71
C SER A 8 -8.69 -29.80 -0.84
N ASN A 9 -8.52 -28.88 0.13
CA ASN A 9 -7.31 -28.80 0.93
C ASN A 9 -7.63 -28.35 2.38
N PRO A 10 -7.57 -29.27 3.37
CA PRO A 10 -7.99 -29.03 4.76
C PRO A 10 -7.38 -27.83 5.51
N PRO A 11 -6.14 -27.37 5.24
CA PRO A 11 -5.56 -26.26 6.01
C PRO A 11 -5.97 -24.86 5.52
N PHE A 12 -6.68 -24.73 4.39
CA PHE A 12 -7.07 -23.41 3.90
C PHE A 12 -8.39 -22.93 4.51
N ARG A 13 -8.36 -21.73 5.07
CA ARG A 13 -9.54 -21.05 5.61
C ARG A 13 -10.03 -19.99 4.63
N VAL A 14 -11.29 -20.09 4.20
CA VAL A 14 -11.95 -19.02 3.45
C VAL A 14 -12.44 -17.97 4.44
N VAL A 15 -12.02 -16.72 4.24
CA VAL A 15 -12.51 -15.58 5.01
C VAL A 15 -13.23 -14.65 4.04
N THR A 16 -14.50 -14.38 4.31
CA THR A 16 -15.27 -13.38 3.58
C THR A 16 -15.34 -12.13 4.44
N ALA A 17 -14.86 -11.02 3.89
CA ALA A 17 -14.86 -9.73 4.57
C ALA A 17 -15.57 -8.70 3.69
N ASN A 18 -16.50 -7.96 4.30
CA ASN A 18 -17.22 -6.86 3.68
C ASN A 18 -16.72 -5.52 4.23
N GLU A 19 -16.93 -4.44 3.48
CA GLU A 19 -16.66 -3.05 3.91
C GLU A 19 -15.22 -2.80 4.38
N ILE A 20 -14.23 -3.37 3.68
CA ILE A 20 -12.82 -3.17 4.01
C ILE A 20 -12.41 -1.73 3.68
N ARG A 21 -12.06 -0.94 4.70
CA ARG A 21 -11.47 0.39 4.53
C ARG A 21 -9.97 0.27 4.28
N TRP A 22 -9.49 0.77 3.14
CA TRP A 22 -8.07 0.68 2.80
C TRP A 22 -7.17 1.49 3.74
N SER A 23 -7.69 2.56 4.36
CA SER A 23 -6.97 3.39 5.33
C SER A 23 -6.56 2.63 6.58
N ASP A 24 -7.38 1.67 7.00
CA ASP A 24 -7.26 1.07 8.33
C ASP A 24 -6.39 -0.20 8.30
N GLY A 25 -6.14 -0.75 7.10
CA GLY A 25 -5.33 -1.96 6.90
C GLY A 25 -5.91 -3.22 7.55
N ALA A 26 -7.12 -3.14 8.11
CA ALA A 26 -7.79 -4.20 8.85
C ALA A 26 -8.82 -4.91 7.97
N ILE A 27 -8.71 -6.23 7.92
CA ILE A 27 -9.64 -7.11 7.22
C ILE A 27 -10.40 -7.91 8.27
N ASN A 28 -11.71 -7.70 8.33
CA ASN A 28 -12.59 -8.42 9.25
C ASN A 28 -12.42 -9.94 9.10
N GLY A 29 -12.12 -10.62 10.20
CA GLY A 29 -11.91 -12.07 10.23
C GLY A 29 -10.51 -12.56 9.81
N PHE A 30 -9.68 -11.73 9.18
CA PHE A 30 -8.30 -12.07 8.82
C PHE A 30 -7.27 -11.38 9.72
N GLY A 31 -7.52 -10.13 10.11
CA GLY A 31 -6.60 -9.32 10.92
C GLY A 31 -6.06 -8.13 10.15
N MET A 32 -4.98 -7.53 10.66
CA MET A 32 -4.34 -6.37 10.04
C MET A 32 -3.19 -6.83 9.14
N ASP A 33 -3.31 -6.59 7.83
CA ASP A 33 -2.26 -6.89 6.86
C ASP A 33 -2.30 -5.85 5.74
N ARG A 34 -1.36 -4.89 5.81
CA ARG A 34 -1.32 -3.76 4.88
C ARG A 34 -0.92 -4.19 3.47
N GLU A 35 0.01 -5.14 3.34
CA GLU A 35 0.47 -5.65 2.04
C GLU A 35 -0.68 -6.35 1.31
N LEU A 36 -1.49 -7.12 2.05
CA LEU A 36 -2.68 -7.75 1.50
C LEU A 36 -3.72 -6.71 1.04
N VAL A 37 -3.99 -5.69 1.87
CA VAL A 37 -4.94 -4.61 1.51
C VAL A 37 -4.49 -3.82 0.29
N GLU A 38 -3.19 -3.53 0.17
CA GLU A 38 -2.61 -2.88 -1.00
C GLU A 38 -2.77 -3.74 -2.25
N ALA A 39 -2.43 -5.03 -2.17
CA ALA A 39 -2.59 -5.94 -3.29
C ALA A 39 -4.05 -6.06 -3.75
N MET A 40 -5.00 -6.08 -2.80
CA MET A 40 -6.44 -6.09 -3.11
C MET A 40 -6.91 -4.83 -3.83
N SER A 41 -6.31 -3.67 -3.51
CA SER A 41 -6.72 -2.38 -4.08
C SER A 41 -6.48 -2.28 -5.60
N GLY A 42 -5.49 -3.01 -6.10
CA GLY A 42 -5.10 -3.05 -7.51
C GLY A 42 -5.74 -4.18 -8.34
N LEU A 43 -6.56 -5.03 -7.74
CA LEU A 43 -7.23 -6.13 -8.44
C LEU A 43 -8.48 -5.67 -9.19
N ASP A 44 -8.70 -6.28 -10.35
CA ASP A 44 -9.98 -6.18 -11.04
C ASP A 44 -11.06 -6.98 -10.31
N THR A 45 -12.29 -6.46 -10.27
CA THR A 45 -13.45 -7.16 -9.71
C THR A 45 -13.70 -8.48 -10.43
N GLY A 46 -13.95 -9.55 -9.66
CA GLY A 46 -14.27 -10.89 -10.16
C GLY A 46 -13.07 -11.74 -10.58
N LYS A 47 -11.85 -11.21 -10.59
CA LYS A 47 -10.64 -11.99 -10.87
C LYS A 47 -10.00 -12.54 -9.59
N ILE A 48 -9.38 -13.72 -9.72
CA ILE A 48 -8.53 -14.30 -8.67
C ILE A 48 -7.16 -13.63 -8.75
N SER A 49 -6.63 -13.20 -7.61
CA SER A 49 -5.31 -12.60 -7.51
C SER A 49 -4.19 -13.61 -7.75
N SER A 50 -3.02 -13.12 -8.14
CA SER A 50 -1.78 -13.85 -7.90
C SER A 50 -1.58 -14.10 -6.40
N PRO A 51 -0.80 -15.12 -5.99
CA PRO A 51 -0.50 -15.35 -4.58
C PRO A 51 0.11 -14.10 -3.94
N VAL A 52 -0.62 -13.52 -3.00
CA VAL A 52 -0.17 -12.33 -2.25
C VAL A 52 0.57 -12.82 -1.02
N LYS A 53 1.77 -12.29 -0.79
CA LYS A 53 2.54 -12.59 0.43
C LYS A 53 1.84 -11.95 1.63
N ILE A 54 1.67 -12.72 2.69
CA ILE A 54 1.08 -12.28 3.96
C ILE A 54 2.01 -12.66 5.10
N ASN A 55 1.76 -12.09 6.29
CA ASN A 55 2.53 -12.46 7.46
C ASN A 55 2.19 -13.91 7.89
N GLY A 56 3.04 -14.86 7.49
CA GLY A 56 2.86 -16.30 7.74
C GLY A 56 2.53 -17.17 6.53
N GLY A 57 2.54 -16.63 5.30
CA GLY A 57 2.37 -17.46 4.10
C GLY A 57 1.93 -16.70 2.85
N TYR A 58 1.02 -17.31 2.09
CA TYR A 58 0.43 -16.74 0.88
C TYR A 58 -1.10 -16.78 0.95
N ALA A 59 -1.74 -15.72 0.47
CA ALA A 59 -3.18 -15.62 0.34
C ALA A 59 -3.59 -15.53 -1.13
N LEU A 60 -4.74 -16.11 -1.45
CA LEU A 60 -5.44 -15.89 -2.72
C LEU A 60 -6.68 -15.04 -2.42
N VAL A 61 -6.89 -14.00 -3.21
CA VAL A 61 -8.01 -13.08 -3.01
C VAL A 61 -8.87 -13.02 -4.26
N VAL A 62 -10.20 -12.92 -4.06
CA VAL A 62 -11.15 -12.57 -5.10
C VAL A 62 -11.91 -11.34 -4.65
N LEU A 63 -11.84 -10.28 -5.44
CA LEU A 63 -12.54 -9.04 -5.14
C LEU A 63 -13.98 -9.12 -5.68
N SER A 64 -14.97 -9.13 -4.79
CA SER A 64 -16.39 -9.13 -5.18
C SER A 64 -16.85 -7.77 -5.72
N GLY A 65 -16.30 -6.68 -5.21
CA GLY A 65 -16.65 -5.32 -5.63
C GLY A 65 -15.74 -4.27 -4.98
N LYS A 66 -15.61 -3.11 -5.61
CA LYS A 66 -14.90 -1.94 -5.10
C LYS A 66 -15.73 -0.70 -5.40
N SER A 67 -15.94 0.13 -4.38
CA SER A 67 -16.56 1.43 -4.51
C SER A 67 -15.58 2.51 -4.08
N TYR A 68 -15.70 3.69 -4.68
CA TYR A 68 -15.05 4.89 -4.18
C TYR A 68 -16.04 5.64 -3.27
N PRO A 69 -15.55 6.41 -2.29
CA PRO A 69 -16.39 7.34 -1.56
C PRO A 69 -17.16 8.24 -2.52
N GLU A 70 -18.44 8.46 -2.27
CA GLU A 70 -19.25 9.36 -3.09
C GLU A 70 -18.63 10.77 -3.10
N GLY A 71 -18.51 11.36 -4.29
CA GLY A 71 -17.93 12.71 -4.47
C GLY A 71 -16.40 12.78 -4.59
N LEU A 72 -15.68 11.64 -4.65
CA LEU A 72 -14.24 11.65 -4.87
C LEU A 72 -13.89 11.99 -6.33
N ASP A 73 -13.47 13.23 -6.58
CA ASP A 73 -12.83 13.61 -7.84
C ASP A 73 -11.31 13.37 -7.77
N LEU A 74 -10.89 12.27 -8.39
CA LEU A 74 -9.48 11.87 -8.48
C LEU A 74 -8.60 12.96 -9.12
N LYS A 75 -9.13 13.76 -10.04
CA LYS A 75 -8.37 14.84 -10.68
C LYS A 75 -8.16 16.01 -9.73
N ALA A 76 -9.20 16.40 -9.00
CA ALA A 76 -9.11 17.46 -8.00
C ALA A 76 -8.14 17.08 -6.87
N GLU A 77 -8.16 15.82 -6.43
CA GLU A 77 -7.27 15.36 -5.36
C GLU A 77 -5.81 15.25 -5.84
N ALA A 78 -5.58 14.76 -7.06
CA ALA A 78 -4.25 14.77 -7.68
C ALA A 78 -3.67 16.19 -7.80
N ALA A 79 -4.51 17.18 -8.15
CA ALA A 79 -4.10 18.58 -8.23
C ALA A 79 -3.68 19.16 -6.87
N LYS A 80 -4.27 18.71 -5.76
CA LYS A 80 -3.86 19.11 -4.40
C LYS A 80 -2.55 18.47 -3.96
N LEU A 81 -2.26 17.24 -4.41
CA LEU A 81 -1.06 16.48 -4.05
C LEU A 81 0.17 16.93 -4.84
N ALA A 82 0.00 17.35 -6.09
CA ALA A 82 1.09 17.80 -6.96
C ALA A 82 2.04 18.84 -6.33
N PRO A 83 1.57 19.95 -5.71
CA PRO A 83 2.47 20.92 -5.10
C PRO A 83 3.19 20.37 -3.86
N GLN A 84 2.58 19.44 -3.12
CA GLN A 84 3.20 18.84 -1.94
C GLN A 84 4.34 17.89 -2.33
N LEU A 85 4.10 17.05 -3.34
CA LEU A 85 5.11 16.17 -3.92
C LEU A 85 6.29 16.96 -4.50
N LEU A 86 6.02 18.09 -5.14
CA LEU A 86 7.05 18.96 -5.69
C LEU A 86 7.94 19.55 -4.59
N LYS A 87 7.34 20.03 -3.49
CA LYS A 87 8.10 20.52 -2.32
C LYS A 87 8.95 19.41 -1.69
N TYR A 88 8.38 18.22 -1.50
CA TYR A 88 9.11 17.07 -0.94
C TYR A 88 10.33 16.69 -1.78
N LYS A 89 10.16 16.62 -3.11
CA LYS A 89 11.27 16.32 -4.04
C LYS A 89 12.34 17.41 -4.05
N GLN A 90 11.94 18.68 -3.96
CA GLN A 90 12.90 19.79 -3.87
C GLN A 90 13.74 19.69 -2.60
N GLN A 91 13.13 19.39 -1.46
CA GLN A 91 13.84 19.18 -0.20
C GLN A 91 14.81 18.00 -0.29
N GLN A 92 14.36 16.86 -0.82
CA GLN A 92 15.21 15.68 -1.01
C GLN A 92 16.45 15.98 -1.88
N ASN A 93 16.26 16.68 -3.01
CA ASN A 93 17.38 17.05 -3.89
C ASN A 93 18.35 18.02 -3.20
N LEU A 94 17.85 18.98 -2.42
CA LEU A 94 18.70 19.91 -1.69
C LEU A 94 19.50 19.20 -0.60
N GLU A 95 18.87 18.31 0.16
CA GLU A 95 19.57 17.50 1.17
C GLU A 95 20.67 16.66 0.54
N GLU A 96 20.37 15.95 -0.56
CA GLU A 96 21.36 15.13 -1.27
C GLU A 96 22.51 15.97 -1.82
N TYR A 97 22.20 17.14 -2.38
CA TYR A 97 23.21 18.10 -2.84
C TYR A 97 24.13 18.54 -1.70
N PHE A 98 23.60 19.01 -0.57
CA PHE A 98 24.40 19.45 0.57
C PHE A 98 25.19 18.31 1.21
N GLU A 99 24.63 17.11 1.32
CA GLU A 99 25.35 15.94 1.81
C GLU A 99 26.53 15.58 0.90
N SER A 100 26.37 15.70 -0.42
CA SER A 100 27.45 15.47 -1.37
C SER A 100 28.58 16.51 -1.23
N GLU A 101 28.24 17.77 -0.98
CA GLU A 101 29.21 18.85 -0.83
C GLU A 101 29.90 18.82 0.52
N LYS A 102 29.20 18.52 1.61
CA LYS A 102 29.80 18.30 2.94
C LYS A 102 30.86 17.19 2.91
N LYS A 103 30.60 16.09 2.19
CA LYS A 103 31.56 14.99 2.05
C LYS A 103 32.84 15.39 1.31
N LYS A 104 32.76 16.38 0.41
CA LYS A 104 33.91 16.90 -0.33
C LYS A 104 34.61 18.04 0.41
N ALA A 105 33.90 18.74 1.28
CA ALA A 105 34.42 19.88 2.00
C ALA A 105 35.26 19.46 3.21
N LYS A 106 36.40 20.14 3.40
CA LYS A 106 37.16 20.04 4.66
C LYS A 106 36.50 20.95 5.68
N ILE A 107 35.81 20.38 6.66
CA ILE A 107 35.10 21.11 7.71
C ILE A 107 35.95 21.03 8.99
N GLU A 108 36.40 22.18 9.49
CA GLU A 108 37.16 22.30 10.74
C GLU A 108 36.31 23.06 11.77
N ASP A 109 36.18 22.50 12.98
CA ASP A 109 35.37 23.05 14.08
C ASP A 109 36.31 23.58 15.18
N PHE A 110 36.26 24.90 15.41
CA PHE A 110 37.10 25.61 16.37
C PHE A 110 36.33 26.09 17.61
N ARG A 111 35.36 25.29 18.09
CA ARG A 111 34.70 25.56 19.37
C ARG A 111 35.64 25.16 20.53
N PRO A 112 35.76 25.99 21.59
CA PRO A 112 36.63 25.72 22.74
C PRO A 112 36.15 24.54 23.60
#